data_AF-A0A5C1H822-F1
#
_entry.id   AF-A0A5C1H822-F1
#
_cell.length_a   1.000
_cell.length_b   1.000
_cell.length_c   1.000
_cell.angle_alpha   90.00
_cell.angle_beta   90.00
_cell.angle_gamma   90.00
#
_symmetry.space_group_name_H-M   'P 1'
#
loop_
_entity.id
_entity.type
_entity.pdbx_description
1 polymer ?
#
loop_
_entity_poly.entity_id
_entity_poly.type
_entity_poly.pdbx_seq_one_letter_code
_entity_poly.pdbx_strand_id
1 'polypeptide(L)' 'MNSFLYTKNKYIYKFYLFKNTQLKKKSLLKLTTTKFKFIKKLIKYYRILGIYSFKINTILIIK' A
#
# COMPACT_ATOMS: atom_id res chain seq x y z
N MET A 1 -4.67 25.00 5.06
CA MET A 1 -3.94 24.22 4.05
C MET A 1 -3.22 23.02 4.71
N ASN A 2 -3.92 21.91 4.99
CA ASN A 2 -3.33 20.73 5.65
C ASN A 2 -3.24 19.48 4.75
N SER A 3 -3.18 19.65 3.43
CA SER A 3 -3.18 18.51 2.49
C SER A 3 -1.81 17.83 2.30
N PHE A 4 -0.72 18.39 2.83
CA PHE A 4 0.65 17.95 2.51
C PHE A 4 1.27 16.94 3.47
N LEU A 5 0.62 16.61 4.59
CA LEU A 5 1.21 15.66 5.56
C LEU A 5 1.24 14.22 5.01
N TYR A 6 0.23 13.85 4.21
CA TYR A 6 0.08 12.49 3.67
C TYR A 6 0.94 12.20 2.43
N THR A 7 1.45 13.24 1.77
CA THR A 7 2.27 13.13 0.55
C THR A 7 3.77 13.15 0.82
N LYS A 8 4.22 13.76 1.93
CA LYS A 8 5.63 13.91 2.28
C LYS A 8 6.40 12.60 2.42
N ASN A 9 5.71 11.48 2.55
CA ASN A 9 6.33 10.21 2.84
C ASN A 9 5.68 9.07 2.04
N LYS A 10 5.78 9.18 0.70
CA LYS A 10 5.23 8.26 -0.32
C LYS A 10 5.50 6.77 -0.03
N TYR A 11 6.53 6.47 0.77
CA TYR A 11 6.98 5.11 1.07
C TYR A 11 6.60 4.59 2.47
N ILE A 12 5.97 5.39 3.35
CA ILE A 12 5.58 4.92 4.71
C ILE A 12 4.81 3.60 4.63
N TYR A 13 3.88 3.50 3.68
CA TYR A 13 2.99 2.35 3.60
C TYR A 13 3.55 1.20 2.75
N LYS A 14 4.75 1.35 2.17
CA LYS A 14 5.43 0.29 1.42
C LYS A 14 5.72 -0.92 2.31
N PHE A 15 5.97 -0.71 3.60
CA PHE A 15 6.19 -1.79 4.58
C PHE A 15 5.01 -2.77 4.68
N TYR A 16 3.78 -2.28 4.51
CA TYR A 16 2.55 -3.08 4.59
C TYR A 16 2.27 -3.86 3.30
N LEU A 17 3.02 -3.58 2.23
CA LEU A 17 2.89 -4.27 0.95
C LEU A 17 3.99 -5.34 0.82
N PHE A 18 3.65 -6.41 0.10
CA PHE A 18 4.63 -7.34 -0.44
C PHE A 18 5.33 -6.72 -1.66
N LYS A 19 6.43 -7.34 -2.11
CA LYS A 19 7.15 -6.90 -3.32
C LYS A 19 6.24 -6.84 -4.56
N ASN A 20 5.22 -7.70 -4.63
CA ASN A 20 4.21 -7.75 -5.69
C ASN A 20 3.04 -6.75 -5.51
N THR A 21 3.21 -5.72 -4.65
CA THR A 21 2.21 -4.71 -4.27
C THR A 21 0.91 -5.22 -3.63
N GLN A 22 0.83 -6.50 -3.28
CA GLN A 22 -0.28 -7.03 -2.49
C GLN A 22 -0.17 -6.64 -1.02
N LEU A 23 -1.30 -6.40 -0.36
CA LEU A 23 -1.34 -6.08 1.06
C LEU A 23 -1.04 -7.32 1.89
N LYS A 24 -0.11 -7.20 2.84
CA LYS A 24 0.22 -8.26 3.80
C LYS A 24 -1.00 -8.64 4.65
N LYS A 25 -1.13 -9.93 4.98
CA LYS A 25 -2.18 -10.42 5.89
C LYS A 25 -2.03 -9.80 7.27
N LYS A 26 -3.16 -9.57 7.96
CA LYS A 26 -3.19 -9.01 9.32
C LYS A 26 -2.31 -9.80 10.31
N SER A 27 -2.35 -11.13 10.24
CA SER A 27 -1.57 -12.02 11.11
C SER A 27 -0.07 -11.76 11.01
N LEU A 28 0.45 -11.50 9.80
CA LEU A 28 1.86 -11.25 9.56
C LEU A 28 2.31 -9.86 10.05
N LEU A 29 1.39 -8.90 10.07
CA LEU A 29 1.66 -7.53 10.54
C LEU A 29 1.43 -7.35 12.04
N LYS A 30 0.85 -8.35 12.73
CA LYS A 30 0.49 -8.29 14.17
C LYS A 30 -0.25 -7.00 14.55
N LEU A 31 -1.14 -6.51 13.67
CA LEU A 31 -1.90 -5.28 13.89
C LEU A 31 -3.28 -5.53 14.51
N THR A 32 -3.80 -4.52 15.22
CA THR A 32 -5.20 -4.51 15.66
C THR A 32 -6.15 -4.42 14.47
N THR A 33 -7.39 -4.88 14.65
CA THR A 33 -8.41 -4.89 13.57
C THR A 33 -8.71 -3.48 13.05
N THR A 34 -8.79 -2.49 13.94
CA THR A 34 -9.05 -1.09 13.60
C THR A 34 -7.94 -0.50 12.73
N LYS A 35 -6.68 -0.65 13.16
CA LYS A 35 -5.50 -0.20 12.41
C LYS A 35 -5.41 -0.88 11.04
N PHE A 36 -5.67 -2.19 10.98
CA PHE A 36 -5.64 -2.93 9.72
C PHE A 36 -6.72 -2.44 8.73
N LYS A 37 -7.96 -2.22 9.20
CA LYS A 37 -9.05 -1.65 8.37
C LYS A 37 -8.67 -0.26 7.84
N PHE A 38 -8.06 0.58 8.67
CA PHE A 38 -7.58 1.90 8.27
C PHE A 38 -6.52 1.81 7.16
N ILE A 39 -5.47 1.03 7.36
CA ILE A 39 -4.39 0.84 6.36
C ILE A 39 -4.96 0.28 5.06
N LYS A 40 -5.90 -0.67 5.12
CA LYS A 40 -6.56 -1.23 3.94
C LYS A 40 -7.29 -0.15 3.13
N LYS A 41 -8.06 0.73 3.78
CA LYS A 41 -8.73 1.86 3.11
C LYS A 41 -7.70 2.81 2.50
N LEU A 42 -6.67 3.16 3.27
CA LEU A 42 -5.63 4.08 2.84
C LEU A 42 -4.89 3.57 1.61
N ILE A 43 -4.43 2.32 1.60
CA ILE A 43 -3.79 1.71 0.42
C ILE A 43 -4.71 1.73 -0.81
N LYS A 44 -6.03 1.55 -0.62
CA LYS A 44 -7.01 1.67 -1.72
C LYS A 44 -7.01 3.08 -2.33
N TYR A 45 -6.98 4.13 -1.50
CA TYR A 45 -6.86 5.50 -1.99
C TYR A 45 -5.54 5.75 -2.72
N TYR A 46 -4.42 5.27 -2.18
CA TYR A 46 -3.11 5.44 -2.82
C TYR A 46 -3.03 4.73 -4.19
N ARG A 47 -3.77 3.64 -4.38
CA ARG A 47 -3.89 2.99 -5.69
C ARG A 47 -4.70 3.80 -6.70
N ILE A 48 -5.80 4.39 -6.26
CA ILE A 48 -6.63 5.29 -7.09
C ILE A 48 -5.82 6.52 -7.52
N LEU A 49 -5.00 7.05 -6.62
CA LEU A 49 -4.09 8.16 -6.89
C LEU A 49 -2.86 7.77 -7.73
N GLY A 50 -2.74 6.51 -8.17
CA GLY A 50 -1.60 6.04 -8.96
C GLY A 50 -0.27 5.94 -8.20
N ILE A 51 -0.27 6.07 -6.87
CA ILE A 51 0.94 5.99 -6.04
C ILE A 51 1.43 4.54 -5.90
N TYR A 52 0.49 3.59 -5.80
CA TYR A 52 0.77 2.15 -5.76
C TYR A 52 0.03 1.42 -6.88
N SER A 53 0.65 0.44 -7.52
CA SER A 53 -0.01 -0.36 -8.56
C SER A 53 -0.98 -1.39 -7.96
N PHE A 54 -2.11 -1.61 -8.64
CA PHE A 54 -3.13 -2.60 -8.27
C PHE A 54 -2.61 -4.04 -8.30
N LYS A 55 -1.80 -4.35 -9.32
CA LYS A 55 -0.97 -5.53 -9.47
C LYS A 55 0.33 -5.09 -10.12
N ILE A 56 1.45 -5.64 -9.66
CA ILE A 56 2.56 -5.85 -10.59
C ILE A 56 2.07 -6.97 -11.51
N ASN A 57 1.61 -6.61 -12.71
CA ASN A 57 1.80 -7.52 -13.81
C ASN A 57 3.31 -7.72 -13.82
N THR A 58 3.77 -8.94 -13.56
CA THR A 58 5.07 -9.38 -14.05
C THR A 58 5.07 -9.03 -15.52
N ILE A 59 5.57 -7.84 -15.86
CA ILE A 59 6.04 -7.53 -17.19
C ILE A 59 7.03 -8.66 -17.42
N LEU A 60 6.60 -9.57 -18.30
CA LEU A 60 7.38 -10.71 -18.69
C LEU A 60 8.81 -10.23 -18.86
N ILE A 61 9.72 -10.94 -18.22
CA ILE A 61 11.10 -11.02 -18.68
C ILE A 61 10.98 -11.53 -20.12
N ILE A 62 10.85 -10.62 -21.07
CA ILE A 62 11.08 -10.93 -22.47
C ILE A 62 12.59 -10.90 -22.59
N LYS A 63 13.14 -12.10 -22.57
CA LYS A 63 14.55 -12.40 -22.81
C LYS A 63 14.89 -12.07 -24.26
#